data_AF-A0A2S5BBT6-F1
#
_entry.id   AF-A0A2S5BBT6-F1
#
_cell.length_a   1.000
_cell.length_b   1.000
_cell.length_c   1.000
_cell.angle_alpha   90.00
_cell.angle_beta   90.00
_cell.angle_gamma   90.00
#
_symmetry.space_group_name_H-M   'P 1'
#
loop_
_entity.id
_entity.type
_entity.pdbx_description
1 polymer ?
#
loop_
_entity_poly.entity_id
_entity_poly.type
_entity_poly.pdbx_seq_one_letter_code
_entity_poly.pdbx_strand_id
1 'polypeptide(L)'
;MTDSEMAPADAANVGSLAGLKCIVCDKTATMTCDQCLNVGHIAIPLCSKEHLELIQPAHKLVCGKNAHPFAIPFQQEEANQIYELVNNEDALGSMSDWNQALYWAIRTNCEAKFPGDLKAGLNGLVGVLPTMRGDPYRPVSSDNAKTAGSLREWYTHLIADKMAEDPTGVTVLPGFNLAYNTFTSGAPDTRFDDQWHSLFCHRLIAHVPLINLAVQPTTPQNQRVEAKQLADASLQGLRRFVAETDKDAYKGFRDAVLKSMSKNL
;
A
#
# COMPACT_ATOMS: atom_id res chain seq x y z
N MET A 1 14.59 33.24 5.22
CA MET A 1 15.67 32.53 5.92
C MET A 1 15.20 32.21 7.32
N THR A 2 14.63 31.03 7.50
CA THR A 2 14.74 30.19 8.70
C THR A 2 14.31 28.80 8.23
N ASP A 3 15.26 28.07 7.68
CA ASP A 3 15.13 26.64 7.42
C ASP A 3 14.95 25.96 8.77
N SER A 4 13.72 25.56 9.07
CA SER A 4 13.43 24.72 10.22
C SER A 4 13.76 23.29 9.81
N GLU A 5 15.03 22.90 9.97
CA GLU A 5 15.45 21.50 9.99
C GLU A 5 14.61 20.76 11.03
N MET A 6 13.62 19.99 10.55
CA MET A 6 12.99 18.94 11.35
C MET A 6 14.08 17.89 11.60
N ALA A 7 14.58 17.84 12.84
CA ALA A 7 15.54 16.83 13.26
C ALA A 7 14.97 15.42 12.98
N PRO A 8 15.75 14.50 12.37
CA PRO A 8 15.28 13.15 12.08
C PRO A 8 15.08 12.39 13.40
N ALA A 9 13.85 11.96 13.66
CA ALA A 9 13.57 10.98 14.69
C ALA A 9 14.22 9.63 14.31
N ASP A 10 15.04 9.10 15.20
CA ASP A 10 15.54 7.72 15.23
C ASP A 10 16.34 7.20 14.02
N ALA A 11 17.43 7.88 13.66
CA ALA A 11 18.48 7.32 12.79
C ALA A 11 19.32 6.18 13.43
N ALA A 12 18.96 5.72 14.64
CA ALA A 12 19.79 4.87 15.48
C ALA A 12 19.44 3.37 15.40
N ASN A 13 19.28 2.77 14.21
CA ASN A 13 19.52 1.31 14.06
C ASN A 13 19.62 0.80 12.62
N VAL A 14 20.30 1.52 11.72
CA VAL A 14 20.39 1.13 10.29
C VAL A 14 21.44 0.01 10.05
N GLY A 15 22.09 -0.52 11.09
CA GLY A 15 23.37 -1.23 10.96
C GLY A 15 23.43 -2.74 11.24
N SER A 16 22.36 -3.40 11.69
CA SER A 16 22.44 -4.84 12.01
C SER A 16 21.27 -5.63 11.44
N LEU A 17 21.57 -6.59 10.57
CA LEU A 17 20.61 -7.61 10.10
C LEU A 17 20.28 -8.63 11.20
N ALA A 18 21.03 -8.65 12.31
CA ALA A 18 20.88 -9.65 13.36
C ALA A 18 19.47 -9.57 13.96
N GLY A 19 18.72 -10.66 13.81
CA GLY A 19 17.35 -10.78 14.31
C GLY A 19 16.25 -10.33 13.35
N LEU A 20 16.58 -9.68 12.22
CA LEU A 20 15.56 -9.27 11.25
C LEU A 20 14.95 -10.49 10.54
N LYS A 21 13.62 -10.45 10.33
CA LYS A 21 12.86 -11.48 9.65
C LYS A 21 12.48 -11.04 8.25
N CYS A 22 12.70 -11.92 7.27
CA CYS A 22 12.32 -11.71 5.88
C CYS A 22 10.84 -11.35 5.76
N ILE A 23 10.50 -10.31 5.02
CA ILE A 23 9.11 -9.85 4.86
C ILE A 23 8.22 -10.81 4.06
N VAL A 24 8.83 -11.78 3.35
CA VAL A 24 8.13 -12.75 2.49
C VAL A 24 7.86 -14.06 3.23
N CYS A 25 8.86 -14.63 3.90
CA CYS A 25 8.75 -15.97 4.48
C CYS A 25 8.98 -16.02 5.99
N ASP A 26 9.26 -14.87 6.62
CA ASP A 26 9.49 -14.73 8.06
C ASP A 26 10.71 -15.53 8.62
N LYS A 27 11.54 -16.11 7.75
CA LYS A 27 12.85 -16.68 8.12
C LYS A 27 13.85 -15.56 8.42
N THR A 28 14.97 -15.90 9.06
CA THR A 28 16.07 -14.95 9.30
C THR A 28 16.54 -14.31 8.00
N ALA A 29 16.59 -12.99 7.97
CA ALA A 29 17.07 -12.24 6.83
C ALA A 29 18.59 -12.33 6.71
N THR A 30 19.07 -12.38 5.48
CA THR A 30 20.50 -12.45 5.12
C THR A 30 20.92 -11.27 4.26
N MET A 31 19.95 -10.49 3.77
CA MET A 31 20.18 -9.32 2.93
C MET A 31 19.07 -8.28 3.10
N THR A 32 19.31 -7.09 2.56
CA THR A 32 18.34 -6.00 2.44
C THR A 32 18.31 -5.47 1.02
N CYS A 33 17.28 -4.70 0.68
CA CYS A 33 17.31 -3.91 -0.55
C CYS A 33 18.28 -2.71 -0.41
N ASP A 34 19.34 -2.70 -1.23
CA ASP A 34 20.37 -1.64 -1.22
C ASP A 34 19.80 -0.25 -1.50
N GLN A 35 18.82 -0.14 -2.40
CA GLN A 35 18.20 1.16 -2.69
C GLN A 35 17.40 1.68 -1.50
N CYS A 36 16.64 0.82 -0.82
CA CYS A 36 15.89 1.22 0.37
C CYS A 36 16.84 1.58 1.51
N LEU A 37 17.94 0.85 1.67
CA LEU A 37 18.92 1.15 2.71
C LEU A 37 19.67 2.46 2.45
N ASN A 38 20.19 2.64 1.23
CA ASN A 38 21.08 3.75 0.91
C ASN A 38 20.35 5.05 0.56
N VAL A 39 19.15 4.96 -0.04
CA VAL A 39 18.37 6.12 -0.49
C VAL A 39 17.15 6.35 0.40
N GLY A 40 16.47 5.27 0.79
CA GLY A 40 15.30 5.35 1.68
C GLY A 40 15.66 5.36 3.16
N HIS A 41 16.91 5.09 3.53
CA HIS A 41 17.34 5.00 4.93
C HIS A 41 16.54 3.98 5.77
N ILE A 42 16.05 2.91 5.14
CA ILE A 42 15.26 1.85 5.78
C ILE A 42 15.71 0.46 5.31
N ALA A 43 15.95 -0.44 6.26
CA ALA A 43 16.34 -1.82 5.98
C ALA A 43 15.11 -2.66 5.65
N ILE A 44 14.94 -3.08 4.39
CA ILE A 44 13.88 -4.01 3.99
C ILE A 44 14.41 -5.45 4.02
N PRO A 45 14.10 -6.25 5.05
CA PRO A 45 14.78 -7.52 5.29
C PRO A 45 14.29 -8.64 4.37
N LEU A 46 15.24 -9.35 3.77
CA LEU A 46 15.03 -10.45 2.82
C LEU A 46 15.99 -11.61 3.14
N CYS A 47 15.57 -12.85 2.93
CA CYS A 47 16.47 -14.01 3.10
C CYS A 47 17.16 -14.45 1.81
N SER A 48 16.72 -13.93 0.64
CA SER A 48 17.28 -14.29 -0.66
C SER A 48 16.84 -13.31 -1.75
N LYS A 49 17.50 -13.38 -2.92
CA LYS A 49 17.16 -12.57 -4.11
C LYS A 49 15.84 -13.02 -4.74
N GLU A 50 15.55 -14.32 -4.70
CA GLU A 50 14.32 -14.91 -5.21
C GLU A 50 13.10 -14.31 -4.50
N HIS A 51 13.17 -14.07 -3.18
CA HIS A 51 12.09 -13.39 -2.46
C HIS A 51 11.96 -11.91 -2.84
N LEU A 52 13.05 -11.24 -3.20
CA LEU A 52 12.97 -9.87 -3.72
C LEU A 52 12.34 -9.85 -5.11
N GLU A 53 12.69 -10.80 -5.98
CA GLU A 53 12.12 -10.96 -7.32
C GLU A 53 10.61 -11.24 -7.24
N LEU A 54 10.20 -12.10 -6.31
CA LEU A 54 8.80 -12.46 -6.10
C LEU A 54 7.91 -11.25 -5.76
N ILE A 55 8.42 -10.34 -4.92
CA ILE A 55 7.68 -9.13 -4.51
C ILE A 55 8.03 -7.90 -5.36
N GLN A 56 8.94 -8.04 -6.33
CA GLN A 56 9.47 -6.94 -7.13
C GLN A 56 8.37 -6.07 -7.78
N PRO A 57 7.27 -6.63 -8.33
CA PRO A 57 6.20 -5.83 -8.91
C PRO A 57 5.61 -4.81 -7.93
N ALA A 58 5.55 -5.15 -6.64
CA ALA A 58 5.09 -4.27 -5.59
C ALA A 58 6.19 -3.39 -5.02
N HIS A 59 7.34 -3.98 -4.71
CA HIS A 59 8.45 -3.28 -4.08
C HIS A 59 8.95 -2.10 -4.92
N LYS A 60 8.96 -2.23 -6.25
CA LYS A 60 9.36 -1.14 -7.18
C LYS A 60 8.58 0.16 -6.96
N LEU A 61 7.31 0.09 -6.55
CA LEU A 61 6.47 1.27 -6.31
C LEU A 61 6.95 2.10 -5.13
N VAL A 62 7.57 1.44 -4.15
CA VAL A 62 7.92 1.97 -2.83
C VAL A 62 9.43 1.87 -2.56
N CYS A 63 10.25 1.59 -3.57
CA CYS A 63 11.69 1.42 -3.40
C CYS A 63 12.42 2.78 -3.35
N GLY A 64 13.61 2.82 -2.76
CA GLY A 64 14.48 3.99 -2.74
C GLY A 64 13.87 5.14 -1.96
N LYS A 65 13.76 6.33 -2.57
CA LYS A 65 13.22 7.54 -1.94
C LYS A 65 11.77 7.43 -1.44
N ASN A 66 11.04 6.42 -1.93
CA ASN A 66 9.66 6.14 -1.53
C ASN A 66 9.57 5.11 -0.39
N ALA A 67 10.70 4.56 0.04
CA ALA A 67 10.72 3.49 1.02
C ALA A 67 10.50 4.01 2.44
N HIS A 68 10.99 5.21 2.74
CA HIS A 68 10.73 5.90 3.99
C HIS A 68 10.89 7.43 3.83
N PRO A 69 9.91 8.24 4.26
CA PRO A 69 8.55 7.81 4.66
C PRO A 69 7.87 7.01 3.56
N PHE A 70 7.15 5.94 3.93
CA PHE A 70 6.51 5.07 2.95
C PHE A 70 5.53 5.87 2.09
N ALA A 71 5.72 5.83 0.78
CA ALA A 71 4.88 6.57 -0.15
C ALA A 71 4.68 5.79 -1.45
N ILE A 72 3.43 5.77 -1.93
CA ILE A 72 3.11 5.25 -3.25
C ILE A 72 2.67 6.44 -4.12
N PRO A 73 3.48 6.88 -5.10
CA PRO A 73 3.05 7.91 -6.05
C PRO A 73 1.79 7.49 -6.79
N PHE A 74 0.99 8.45 -7.26
CA PHE A 74 -0.11 8.18 -8.18
C PHE A 74 0.44 7.61 -9.48
N GLN A 75 -0.10 6.48 -9.92
CA GLN A 75 0.41 5.69 -11.04
C GLN A 75 -0.36 6.01 -12.32
N GLN A 76 0.32 5.84 -13.46
CA GLN A 76 -0.33 5.95 -14.77
C GLN A 76 -1.49 4.95 -14.93
N GLU A 77 -1.34 3.75 -14.35
CA GLU A 77 -2.39 2.74 -14.35
C GLU A 77 -3.66 3.23 -13.65
N GLU A 78 -3.53 3.91 -12.50
CA GLU A 78 -4.68 4.51 -11.80
C GLU A 78 -5.35 5.59 -12.65
N ALA A 79 -4.56 6.45 -13.29
CA ALA A 79 -5.07 7.48 -14.19
C ALA A 79 -5.88 6.88 -15.35
N ASN A 80 -5.37 5.81 -15.97
CA ASN A 80 -6.06 5.13 -17.07
C ASN A 80 -7.36 4.47 -16.60
N GLN A 81 -7.32 3.76 -15.47
CA GLN A 81 -8.49 3.07 -14.91
C GLN A 81 -9.61 4.03 -14.51
N ILE A 82 -9.26 5.17 -13.91
CA ILE A 82 -10.24 6.21 -13.55
C ILE A 82 -10.79 6.88 -14.81
N TYR A 83 -9.94 7.14 -15.81
CA TYR A 83 -10.39 7.71 -17.08
C TYR A 83 -11.40 6.79 -17.78
N GLU A 84 -11.10 5.49 -17.86
CA GLU A 84 -12.00 4.49 -18.44
C GLU A 84 -13.31 4.39 -17.66
N LEU A 85 -13.22 4.36 -16.32
CA LEU A 85 -14.40 4.33 -15.46
C LEU A 85 -15.33 5.52 -15.71
N VAL A 86 -14.79 6.74 -15.72
CA VAL A 86 -15.59 7.97 -15.87
C VAL A 86 -16.22 8.07 -17.27
N ASN A 87 -15.54 7.58 -18.31
CA ASN A 87 -16.05 7.61 -19.69
C ASN A 87 -16.89 6.40 -20.08
N ASN A 88 -17.05 5.41 -19.20
CA ASN A 88 -17.89 4.25 -19.46
C ASN A 88 -19.26 4.44 -18.78
N GLU A 89 -20.23 4.97 -19.52
CA GLU A 89 -21.59 5.23 -19.01
C GLU A 89 -22.35 3.94 -18.65
N ASP A 90 -22.01 2.81 -19.28
CA ASP A 90 -22.61 1.50 -18.99
C ASP A 90 -22.10 0.88 -17.69
N ALA A 91 -21.05 1.45 -17.07
CA ALA A 91 -20.48 0.95 -15.82
C ALA A 91 -21.48 0.97 -14.65
N LEU A 92 -22.54 1.79 -14.72
CA LEU A 92 -23.53 1.97 -13.66
C LEU A 92 -24.56 0.83 -13.54
N GLY A 93 -24.87 0.13 -14.64
CA GLY A 93 -26.08 -0.69 -14.75
C GLY A 93 -26.18 -1.91 -13.84
N SER A 94 -25.07 -2.30 -13.18
CA SER A 94 -24.99 -3.46 -12.28
C SER A 94 -24.45 -3.13 -10.88
N MET A 95 -24.28 -1.85 -10.54
CA MET A 95 -23.67 -1.45 -9.27
C MET A 95 -24.69 -1.36 -8.13
N SER A 96 -24.27 -1.73 -6.91
CA SER A 96 -25.01 -1.44 -5.68
C SER A 96 -25.19 0.09 -5.48
N ASP A 97 -26.17 0.51 -4.68
CA ASP A 97 -26.39 1.94 -4.39
C ASP A 97 -25.12 2.64 -3.83
N TRP A 98 -24.36 1.92 -3.01
CA TRP A 98 -23.07 2.40 -2.49
C TRP A 98 -22.03 2.60 -3.60
N ASN A 99 -21.91 1.65 -4.52
CA ASN A 99 -20.98 1.75 -5.64
C ASN A 99 -21.40 2.82 -6.64
N GLN A 100 -22.70 3.03 -6.85
CA GLN A 100 -23.20 4.16 -7.64
C GLN A 100 -22.83 5.49 -6.98
N ALA A 101 -22.97 5.62 -5.66
CA ALA A 101 -22.57 6.83 -4.94
C ALA A 101 -21.06 7.12 -5.06
N LEU A 102 -20.21 6.08 -4.95
CA LEU A 102 -18.76 6.20 -5.16
C LEU A 102 -18.41 6.59 -6.61
N TYR A 103 -19.07 5.97 -7.60
CA TYR A 103 -18.91 6.35 -9.00
C TYR A 103 -19.22 7.84 -9.22
N TRP A 104 -20.36 8.32 -8.69
CA TRP A 104 -20.73 9.72 -8.82
C TRP A 104 -19.73 10.65 -8.12
N ALA A 105 -19.23 10.27 -6.93
CA ALA A 105 -18.19 11.04 -6.25
C ALA A 105 -16.91 11.18 -7.09
N ILE A 106 -16.45 10.09 -7.73
CA ILE A 106 -15.30 10.10 -8.65
C ILE A 106 -15.59 11.03 -9.83
N ARG A 107 -16.73 10.83 -10.52
CA ARG A 107 -17.09 11.59 -11.72
C ARG A 107 -17.21 13.09 -11.44
N THR A 108 -17.98 13.47 -10.42
CA THR A 108 -18.17 14.88 -10.05
C THR A 108 -16.85 15.55 -9.64
N ASN A 109 -15.97 14.85 -8.92
CA ASN A 109 -14.67 15.40 -8.55
C ASN A 109 -13.77 15.60 -9.78
N CYS A 110 -13.73 14.61 -10.67
CA CYS A 110 -13.01 14.67 -11.94
C CYS A 110 -13.48 15.84 -12.81
N GLU A 111 -14.79 16.01 -12.99
CA GLU A 111 -15.39 17.12 -13.75
C GLU A 111 -15.05 18.49 -13.14
N ALA A 112 -15.07 18.60 -11.81
CA ALA A 112 -14.76 19.84 -11.11
C ALA A 112 -13.26 20.20 -11.14
N LYS A 113 -12.37 19.21 -11.03
CA LYS A 113 -10.91 19.42 -10.96
C LYS A 113 -10.25 19.50 -12.33
N PHE A 114 -10.80 18.83 -13.33
CA PHE A 114 -10.21 18.73 -14.66
C PHE A 114 -11.24 19.16 -15.73
N PRO A 115 -11.72 20.41 -15.70
CA PRO A 115 -12.70 20.87 -16.67
C PRO A 115 -12.10 20.85 -18.08
N GLY A 116 -12.79 20.18 -19.00
CA GLY A 116 -12.46 20.14 -20.44
C GLY A 116 -11.58 18.96 -20.87
N ASP A 117 -10.47 18.70 -20.18
CA ASP A 117 -9.55 17.60 -20.51
C ASP A 117 -9.24 16.71 -19.30
N LEU A 118 -10.15 15.77 -19.05
CA LEU A 118 -10.02 14.79 -17.97
C LEU A 118 -8.74 13.96 -18.09
N LYS A 119 -8.36 13.57 -19.31
CA LYS A 119 -7.20 12.70 -19.54
C LYS A 119 -5.91 13.43 -19.19
N ALA A 120 -5.74 14.66 -19.66
CA ALA A 120 -4.60 15.48 -19.31
C ALA A 120 -4.56 15.79 -17.80
N GLY A 121 -5.72 16.05 -17.20
CA GLY A 121 -5.86 16.28 -15.76
C GLY A 121 -5.39 15.09 -14.91
N LEU A 122 -5.88 13.89 -15.20
CA LEU A 122 -5.48 12.65 -14.53
C LEU A 122 -3.99 12.34 -14.75
N ASN A 123 -3.48 12.55 -15.96
CA ASN A 123 -2.05 12.40 -16.25
C ASN A 123 -1.20 13.41 -15.46
N GLY A 124 -1.71 14.61 -15.20
CA GLY A 124 -1.08 15.62 -14.36
C GLY A 124 -0.96 15.23 -12.88
N LEU A 125 -1.69 14.19 -12.44
CA LEU A 125 -1.54 13.62 -11.10
C LEU A 125 -0.42 12.57 -11.02
N VAL A 126 0.03 12.01 -12.14
CA VAL A 126 1.03 10.92 -12.12
C VAL A 126 2.31 11.39 -11.45
N GLY A 127 2.80 10.60 -10.48
CA GLY A 127 3.96 10.93 -9.67
C GLY A 127 3.67 11.81 -8.44
N VAL A 128 2.47 12.41 -8.34
CA VAL A 128 2.03 13.11 -7.12
C VAL A 128 1.93 12.09 -5.99
N LEU A 129 2.42 12.45 -4.80
CA LEU A 129 2.34 11.58 -3.63
C LEU A 129 1.01 11.83 -2.91
N PRO A 130 0.05 10.89 -2.95
CA PRO A 130 -1.26 11.10 -2.35
C PRO A 130 -1.19 11.07 -0.82
N THR A 131 -2.13 11.74 -0.15
CA THR A 131 -2.33 11.56 1.29
C THR A 131 -2.87 10.16 1.56
N MET A 132 -2.24 9.40 2.44
CA MET A 132 -2.82 8.15 2.93
C MET A 132 -3.84 8.46 4.04
N ARG A 133 -4.81 7.56 4.24
CA ARG A 133 -5.77 7.68 5.34
C ARG A 133 -5.04 7.66 6.69
N GLY A 134 -5.34 8.63 7.55
CA GLY A 134 -4.76 8.77 8.89
C GLY A 134 -3.40 9.49 8.93
N ASP A 135 -3.15 10.37 7.96
CA ASP A 135 -1.92 11.15 7.84
C ASP A 135 -2.14 12.64 8.16
N PRO A 136 -2.34 13.01 9.44
CA PRO A 136 -2.45 14.42 9.83
C PRO A 136 -1.09 15.13 9.84
N TYR A 137 0.01 14.39 9.76
CA TYR A 137 1.37 14.91 9.94
C TYR A 137 2.11 15.15 8.62
N ARG A 138 1.70 14.55 7.51
CA ARG A 138 2.21 14.94 6.21
C ARG A 138 1.62 16.29 5.86
N PRO A 139 2.45 17.34 5.69
CA PRO A 139 1.95 18.58 5.15
C PRO A 139 1.36 18.26 3.78
N VAL A 140 0.04 18.40 3.66
CA VAL A 140 -0.65 18.13 2.41
C VAL A 140 -0.15 19.16 1.40
N SER A 141 0.79 18.74 0.56
CA SER A 141 1.67 19.66 -0.15
C SER A 141 0.98 20.37 -1.31
N SER A 142 -0.19 19.90 -1.74
CA SER A 142 -0.98 20.51 -2.82
C SER A 142 -2.41 19.98 -2.88
N ASP A 143 -3.29 20.72 -3.55
CA ASP A 143 -4.63 20.23 -3.92
C ASP A 143 -4.56 18.96 -4.78
N ASN A 144 -3.51 18.80 -5.61
CA ASN A 144 -3.32 17.58 -6.40
C ASN A 144 -3.09 16.35 -5.51
N ALA A 145 -2.38 16.48 -4.39
CA ALA A 145 -2.17 15.37 -3.45
C ALA A 145 -3.49 14.91 -2.81
N LYS A 146 -4.39 15.85 -2.50
CA LYS A 146 -5.75 15.55 -2.00
C LYS A 146 -6.58 14.86 -3.06
N THR A 147 -6.61 15.43 -4.27
CA THR A 147 -7.36 14.86 -5.40
C THR A 147 -6.90 13.44 -5.70
N ALA A 148 -5.58 13.22 -5.82
CA ALA A 148 -5.01 11.89 -6.04
C ALA A 148 -5.36 10.91 -4.92
N GLY A 149 -5.37 11.38 -3.66
CA GLY A 149 -5.73 10.57 -2.49
C GLY A 149 -7.19 10.13 -2.52
N SER A 150 -8.11 11.07 -2.73
CA SER A 150 -9.54 10.80 -2.82
C SER A 150 -9.87 9.88 -3.99
N LEU A 151 -9.30 10.13 -5.18
CA LEU A 151 -9.51 9.29 -6.34
C LEU A 151 -9.04 7.85 -6.11
N ARG A 152 -7.85 7.67 -5.51
CA ARG A 152 -7.33 6.35 -5.14
C ARG A 152 -8.23 5.64 -4.14
N GLU A 153 -8.69 6.33 -3.09
CA GLU A 153 -9.56 5.78 -2.06
C GLU A 153 -10.91 5.33 -2.64
N TRP A 154 -11.60 6.22 -3.36
CA TRP A 154 -12.88 5.90 -3.97
C TRP A 154 -12.78 4.79 -5.02
N TYR A 155 -11.75 4.85 -5.88
CA TYR A 155 -11.52 3.80 -6.87
C TYR A 155 -11.28 2.45 -6.20
N THR A 156 -10.42 2.40 -5.16
CA THR A 156 -10.17 1.16 -4.39
C THR A 156 -11.46 0.59 -3.81
N HIS A 157 -12.31 1.42 -3.20
CA HIS A 157 -13.58 0.96 -2.65
C HIS A 157 -14.53 0.45 -3.74
N LEU A 158 -14.60 1.13 -4.88
CA LEU A 158 -15.45 0.74 -5.99
C LEU A 158 -15.07 -0.63 -6.55
N ILE A 159 -13.78 -0.92 -6.65
CA ILE A 159 -13.30 -2.20 -7.20
C ILE A 159 -13.18 -3.29 -6.14
N ALA A 160 -13.30 -2.98 -4.84
CA ALA A 160 -13.21 -3.99 -3.78
C ALA A 160 -14.28 -5.08 -3.93
N ASP A 161 -15.51 -4.71 -4.30
CA ASP A 161 -16.58 -5.68 -4.57
C ASP A 161 -16.24 -6.56 -5.79
N LYS A 162 -15.73 -5.94 -6.87
CA LYS A 162 -15.26 -6.68 -8.05
C LYS A 162 -14.11 -7.63 -7.72
N MET A 163 -13.20 -7.22 -6.83
CA MET A 163 -12.09 -8.05 -6.36
C MET A 163 -12.57 -9.21 -5.49
N ALA A 164 -13.69 -9.06 -4.77
CA ALA A 164 -14.31 -10.14 -4.01
C ALA A 164 -14.97 -11.18 -4.94
N GLU A 165 -15.55 -10.74 -6.05
CA GLU A 165 -16.14 -11.60 -7.08
C GLU A 165 -15.06 -12.29 -7.95
N ASP A 166 -14.03 -11.54 -8.35
CA ASP A 166 -12.91 -12.01 -9.14
C ASP A 166 -11.57 -11.54 -8.53
N PRO A 167 -10.95 -12.36 -7.65
CA PRO A 167 -9.68 -12.03 -7.02
C PRO A 167 -8.49 -12.09 -8.00
N THR A 168 -8.71 -12.51 -9.25
CA THR A 168 -7.64 -12.60 -10.26
C THR A 168 -7.34 -11.24 -10.91
N GLY A 169 -8.24 -10.27 -10.77
CA GLY A 169 -8.05 -8.89 -11.23
C GLY A 169 -7.31 -7.97 -10.26
N VAL A 170 -6.88 -8.47 -9.09
CA VAL A 170 -6.25 -7.64 -8.04
C VAL A 170 -4.89 -7.12 -8.51
N THR A 171 -4.83 -5.85 -8.93
CA THR A 171 -3.55 -5.17 -9.13
C THR A 171 -2.92 -4.83 -7.77
N VAL A 172 -1.61 -4.66 -7.74
CA VAL A 172 -0.85 -4.47 -6.49
C VAL A 172 -1.43 -3.35 -5.63
N LEU A 173 -1.78 -2.23 -6.24
CA LEU A 173 -2.10 -1.00 -5.52
C LEU A 173 -3.50 -1.02 -4.88
N PRO A 174 -4.59 -1.36 -5.58
CA PRO A 174 -5.87 -1.65 -4.95
C PRO A 174 -5.78 -2.74 -3.89
N GLY A 175 -5.03 -3.82 -4.16
CA GLY A 175 -4.81 -4.89 -3.18
C GLY A 175 -4.17 -4.38 -1.90
N PHE A 176 -3.14 -3.53 -2.03
CA PHE A 176 -2.50 -2.88 -0.89
C PHE A 176 -3.45 -1.94 -0.14
N ASN A 177 -4.13 -1.03 -0.84
CA ASN A 177 -5.02 -0.05 -0.21
C ASN A 177 -6.17 -0.76 0.52
N LEU A 178 -6.74 -1.80 -0.08
CA LEU A 178 -7.79 -2.60 0.54
C LEU A 178 -7.28 -3.29 1.81
N ALA A 179 -6.11 -3.95 1.74
CA ALA A 179 -5.50 -4.61 2.89
C ALA A 179 -5.14 -3.61 4.00
N TYR A 180 -4.57 -2.45 3.64
CA TYR A 180 -4.22 -1.38 4.57
C TYR A 180 -5.49 -0.88 5.28
N ASN A 181 -6.49 -0.44 4.51
CA ASN A 181 -7.75 0.06 5.07
C ASN A 181 -8.48 -0.97 5.93
N THR A 182 -8.43 -2.25 5.55
CA THR A 182 -9.06 -3.35 6.30
C THR A 182 -8.34 -3.56 7.64
N PHE A 183 -7.02 -3.68 7.61
CA PHE A 183 -6.25 -3.97 8.83
C PHE A 183 -6.14 -2.77 9.76
N THR A 184 -6.04 -1.55 9.24
CA THR A 184 -5.94 -0.34 10.06
C THR A 184 -7.30 0.30 10.36
N SER A 185 -8.41 -0.37 10.02
CA SER A 185 -9.76 0.16 10.29
C SER A 185 -9.97 0.40 11.79
N GLY A 186 -10.24 1.65 12.16
CA GLY A 186 -10.43 2.08 13.54
C GLY A 186 -9.14 2.18 14.37
N ALA A 187 -7.97 2.03 13.75
CA ALA A 187 -6.70 2.34 14.39
C ALA A 187 -6.54 3.87 14.54
N PRO A 188 -5.93 4.36 15.64
CA PRO A 188 -5.54 5.76 15.74
C PRO A 188 -4.45 6.10 14.70
N ASP A 189 -4.36 7.38 14.35
CA ASP A 189 -3.34 7.88 13.43
C ASP A 189 -1.94 7.57 13.94
N THR A 190 -1.06 7.21 13.01
CA THR A 190 0.33 6.87 13.30
C THR A 190 1.26 7.90 12.68
N ARG A 191 2.44 8.04 13.26
CA ARG A 191 3.52 8.83 12.68
C ARG A 191 3.99 8.16 11.38
N PHE A 192 3.62 8.75 10.25
CA PHE A 192 3.99 8.27 8.90
C PHE A 192 5.49 8.42 8.63
N ASP A 193 6.15 9.34 9.32
CA ASP A 193 7.59 9.61 9.30
C ASP A 193 8.40 8.66 10.19
N ASP A 194 7.77 7.62 10.76
CA ASP A 194 8.47 6.59 11.53
C ASP A 194 8.80 5.36 10.66
N GLN A 195 10.01 4.84 10.84
CA GLN A 195 10.49 3.64 10.16
C GLN A 195 9.63 2.42 10.48
N TRP A 196 9.05 2.31 11.68
CA TRP A 196 8.18 1.20 12.06
C TRP A 196 6.92 1.16 11.19
N HIS A 197 6.26 2.29 10.98
CA HIS A 197 5.08 2.37 10.11
C HIS A 197 5.45 2.11 8.65
N SER A 198 6.62 2.60 8.21
CA SER A 198 7.12 2.30 6.88
C SER A 198 7.38 0.79 6.70
N LEU A 199 8.00 0.12 7.69
CA LEU A 199 8.21 -1.34 7.69
C LEU A 199 6.90 -2.13 7.72
N PHE A 200 5.90 -1.67 8.49
CA PHE A 200 4.54 -2.22 8.47
C PHE A 200 3.98 -2.20 7.05
N CYS A 201 4.03 -1.04 6.38
CA CYS A 201 3.54 -0.88 5.01
C CYS A 201 4.32 -1.72 3.99
N HIS A 202 5.64 -1.84 4.13
CA HIS A 202 6.47 -2.71 3.27
C HIS A 202 6.14 -4.19 3.44
N ARG A 203 5.91 -4.65 4.68
CA ARG A 203 5.46 -6.03 4.93
C ARG A 203 4.08 -6.27 4.32
N LEU A 204 3.18 -5.30 4.43
CA LEU A 204 1.83 -5.42 3.90
C LEU A 204 1.80 -5.41 2.36
N ILE A 205 2.52 -4.50 1.70
CA ILE A 205 2.55 -4.43 0.23
C ILE A 205 3.24 -5.65 -0.39
N ALA A 206 4.23 -6.24 0.30
CA ALA A 206 4.90 -7.46 -0.12
C ALA A 206 3.99 -8.69 -0.12
N HIS A 207 2.90 -8.67 0.66
CA HIS A 207 1.92 -9.75 0.70
C HIS A 207 1.07 -9.82 -0.58
N VAL A 208 0.83 -8.69 -1.24
CA VAL A 208 -0.12 -8.60 -2.38
C VAL A 208 0.30 -9.47 -3.57
N PRO A 209 1.56 -9.41 -4.07
CA PRO A 209 2.00 -10.30 -5.15
C PRO A 209 1.89 -11.79 -4.81
N LEU A 210 2.05 -12.17 -3.53
CA LEU A 210 1.95 -13.56 -3.08
C LEU A 210 0.53 -14.08 -3.18
N ILE A 211 -0.45 -13.28 -2.73
CA ILE A 211 -1.88 -13.60 -2.88
C ILE A 211 -2.25 -13.68 -4.35
N ASN A 212 -1.81 -12.72 -5.16
CA ASN A 212 -2.07 -12.74 -6.60
C ASN A 212 -1.58 -14.06 -7.22
N LEU A 213 -0.32 -14.43 -7.01
CA LEU A 213 0.22 -15.69 -7.52
C LEU A 213 -0.55 -16.92 -7.00
N ALA A 214 -1.05 -16.90 -5.76
CA ALA A 214 -1.81 -18.00 -5.19
C ALA A 214 -3.19 -18.20 -5.85
N VAL A 215 -3.81 -17.13 -6.38
CA VAL A 215 -5.19 -17.18 -6.93
C VAL A 215 -5.25 -17.15 -8.45
N GLN A 216 -4.18 -16.70 -9.13
CA GLN A 216 -4.13 -16.56 -10.59
C GLN A 216 -4.31 -17.91 -11.31
N PRO A 217 -5.37 -18.14 -12.11
CA PRO A 217 -5.64 -19.41 -12.78
C PRO A 217 -4.58 -19.83 -13.78
N THR A 218 -3.88 -18.85 -14.35
CA THR A 218 -2.77 -19.04 -15.30
C THR A 218 -1.48 -19.51 -14.61
N THR A 219 -1.41 -19.42 -13.28
CA THR A 219 -0.24 -19.87 -12.51
C THR A 219 -0.29 -21.39 -12.32
N PRO A 220 0.80 -22.13 -12.63
CA PRO A 220 0.87 -23.57 -12.39
C PRO A 220 0.47 -23.97 -10.96
N GLN A 221 -0.24 -25.10 -10.81
CA GLN A 221 -0.79 -25.54 -9.52
C GLN A 221 0.24 -25.61 -8.40
N ASN A 222 1.43 -26.15 -8.69
CA ASN A 222 2.52 -26.24 -7.72
C ASN A 222 2.99 -24.85 -7.26
N GLN A 223 3.10 -23.89 -8.18
CA GLN A 223 3.46 -22.50 -7.86
C GLN A 223 2.37 -21.80 -7.06
N ARG A 224 1.08 -22.06 -7.33
CA ARG A 224 -0.03 -21.53 -6.51
C ARG A 224 0.02 -22.01 -5.06
N VAL A 225 0.32 -23.30 -4.86
CA VAL A 225 0.45 -23.88 -3.52
C VAL A 225 1.62 -23.24 -2.77
N GLU A 226 2.77 -23.08 -3.43
CA GLU A 226 3.94 -22.40 -2.85
C GLU A 226 3.65 -20.93 -2.53
N ALA A 227 3.04 -20.19 -3.46
CA ALA A 227 2.65 -18.80 -3.27
C ALA A 227 1.67 -18.64 -2.10
N LYS A 228 0.72 -19.57 -1.93
CA LYS A 228 -0.19 -19.58 -0.78
C LYS A 228 0.57 -19.77 0.53
N GLN A 229 1.51 -20.71 0.59
CA GLN A 229 2.34 -20.92 1.78
C GLN A 229 3.18 -19.69 2.13
N LEU A 230 3.74 -19.01 1.12
CA LEU A 230 4.46 -17.77 1.31
C LEU A 230 3.54 -16.62 1.74
N ALA A 231 2.33 -16.52 1.19
CA ALA A 231 1.35 -15.53 1.60
C ALA A 231 0.96 -15.72 3.07
N ASP A 232 0.69 -16.96 3.49
CA ASP A 232 0.37 -17.31 4.88
C ASP A 232 1.55 -16.98 5.81
N ALA A 233 2.79 -17.31 5.42
CA ALA A 233 4.00 -17.00 6.18
C ALA A 233 4.25 -15.48 6.29
N SER A 234 4.07 -14.73 5.20
CA SER A 234 4.19 -13.27 5.16
C SER A 234 3.20 -12.60 6.11
N LEU A 235 1.94 -13.06 6.11
CA LEU A 235 0.88 -12.51 6.96
C LEU A 235 1.10 -12.86 8.44
N GLN A 236 1.58 -14.07 8.75
CA GLN A 236 2.00 -14.44 10.10
C GLN A 236 3.19 -13.60 10.58
N GLY A 237 4.18 -13.37 9.72
CA GLY A 237 5.32 -12.49 10.00
C GLY A 237 4.91 -11.04 10.24
N LEU A 238 3.95 -10.52 9.46
CA LEU A 238 3.35 -9.20 9.69
C LEU A 238 2.66 -9.13 11.06
N ARG A 239 1.85 -10.14 11.40
CA ARG A 239 1.17 -10.20 12.70
C ARG A 239 2.16 -10.20 13.86
N ARG A 240 3.25 -10.96 13.74
CA ARG A 240 4.31 -11.00 14.75
C ARG A 240 5.01 -9.65 14.87
N PHE A 241 5.41 -9.04 13.75
CA PHE A 241 6.01 -7.70 13.73
C PHE A 241 5.14 -6.66 14.41
N VAL A 242 3.81 -6.70 14.18
CA VAL A 242 2.87 -5.81 14.86
C VAL A 242 2.81 -6.13 16.35
N ALA A 243 2.70 -7.39 16.75
CA ALA A 243 2.61 -7.80 18.15
C ALA A 243 3.86 -7.49 18.97
N GLU A 244 5.04 -7.55 18.36
CA GLU A 244 6.34 -7.32 19.00
C GLU A 244 6.69 -5.83 19.17
N THR A 245 5.87 -4.90 18.65
CA THR A 245 6.12 -3.47 18.88
C THR A 245 5.96 -3.12 20.37
N ASP A 246 7.05 -2.61 20.94
CA ASP A 246 7.17 -2.13 22.31
C ASP A 246 6.97 -0.60 22.42
N LYS A 247 6.90 0.09 21.28
CA LYS A 247 6.63 1.53 21.20
C LYS A 247 5.22 1.83 21.72
N ASP A 248 5.14 2.47 22.88
CA ASP A 248 3.87 2.89 23.50
C ASP A 248 3.00 3.74 22.55
N ALA A 249 3.62 4.57 21.72
CA ALA A 249 2.93 5.38 20.70
C ALA A 249 2.13 4.55 19.69
N TYR A 250 2.49 3.27 19.49
CA TYR A 250 1.81 2.35 18.57
C TYR A 250 0.85 1.38 19.26
N LYS A 251 0.70 1.44 20.59
CA LYS A 251 -0.16 0.50 21.32
C LYS A 251 -1.59 0.45 20.76
N GLY A 252 -2.21 1.61 20.56
CA GLY A 252 -3.56 1.69 20.01
C GLY A 252 -3.67 1.17 18.57
N PHE A 253 -2.68 1.50 17.72
CA PHE A 253 -2.61 1.01 16.34
C PHE A 253 -2.43 -0.50 16.30
N ARG A 254 -1.47 -1.03 17.07
CA ARG A 254 -1.20 -2.46 17.25
C ARG A 254 -2.47 -3.20 17.65
N ASP A 255 -3.14 -2.76 18.72
CA ASP A 255 -4.30 -3.47 19.26
C ASP A 255 -5.46 -3.49 18.24
N ALA A 256 -5.68 -2.39 17.50
CA ALA A 256 -6.67 -2.32 16.43
C ALA A 256 -6.31 -3.24 15.25
N VAL A 257 -5.05 -3.21 14.79
CA VAL A 257 -4.58 -4.04 13.67
C VAL A 257 -4.66 -5.52 14.01
N LEU A 258 -4.17 -5.95 15.18
CA LEU A 258 -4.24 -7.35 15.60
C LEU A 258 -5.68 -7.85 15.72
N LYS A 259 -6.58 -7.00 16.24
CA LYS A 259 -8.01 -7.30 16.28
C LYS A 259 -8.60 -7.46 14.88
N SER A 260 -8.23 -6.60 13.93
CA SER A 260 -8.69 -6.72 12.53
C SER A 260 -8.16 -7.99 11.87
N MET A 261 -6.86 -8.27 12.01
CA MET A 261 -6.24 -9.48 11.45
C MET A 261 -6.87 -10.77 12.01
N SER A 262 -7.30 -10.80 13.28
CA SER A 262 -7.97 -11.98 13.85
C SER A 262 -9.36 -12.29 13.28
N LYS A 263 -9.99 -11.35 12.59
CA LYS A 263 -11.31 -11.55 11.96
C LYS A 263 -11.21 -12.01 10.51
N ASN A 264 -10.06 -11.81 9.88
CA ASN A 264 -9.84 -11.99 8.45
C ASN A 264 -8.85 -13.13 8.14
N LEU A 265 -8.43 -13.88 9.16
CA LEU A 265 -7.64 -15.11 9.11
C LEU A 265 -8.54 -16.28 9.51
#